data_AF-A0A926H7K1-F1
#
_entry.id   AF-A0A926H7K1-F1
#
_cell.length_a   1.000
_cell.length_b   1.000
_cell.length_c   1.000
_cell.angle_alpha   90.00
_cell.angle_beta   90.00
_cell.angle_gamma   90.00
#
_symmetry.space_group_name_H-M   'P 1'
#
loop_
_entity.id
_entity.type
_entity.pdbx_description
1 polymer ?
#
loop_
_entity_poly.entity_id
_entity_poly.type
_entity_poly.pdbx_seq_one_letter_code
_entity_poly.pdbx_strand_id
1 'polypeptide(L)'
;MAPKLLIIGLDCAEPSLMFEQWREELPHLAGLMARASYGRLESCTPAITVPAWSCMMSGRDPGELGIYGFRNRASREYGAMAVADSRSVQVPRLWDYLGAAGWRVAVIGVPGTYPPPEVHGALVSCFLAPSTATTYTHPPALAETIAALFPAPSPQPPAPS
;
A
#
# COMPACT_ATOMS: atom_id res chain seq x y z
N MET A 1 11.97 -10.39 24.58
CA MET A 1 10.88 -9.76 23.80
C MET A 1 11.03 -10.22 22.36
N ALA A 2 9.96 -10.66 21.70
CA ALA A 2 10.01 -10.93 20.27
C ALA A 2 10.30 -9.61 19.51
N PRO A 3 11.09 -9.65 18.42
CA PRO A 3 11.37 -8.45 17.62
C PRO A 3 10.06 -7.86 17.06
N LYS A 4 9.99 -6.52 16.96
CA LYS A 4 8.90 -5.79 16.31
C LYS A 4 9.41 -5.22 15.00
N LEU A 5 8.58 -5.26 13.96
CA LEU A 5 8.88 -4.72 12.63
C LEU A 5 7.86 -3.64 12.30
N LEU A 6 8.34 -2.50 11.80
CA LEU A 6 7.51 -1.43 11.24
C LEU A 6 8.06 -1.06 9.87
N ILE A 7 7.18 -1.06 8.87
CA ILE A 7 7.50 -0.65 7.50
C ILE A 7 6.62 0.55 7.18
N ILE A 8 7.25 1.64 6.74
CA ILE A 8 6.57 2.86 6.33
C ILE A 8 6.94 3.08 4.87
N GLY A 9 5.93 3.04 3.99
CA GLY A 9 6.09 3.44 2.59
C GLY A 9 5.63 4.88 2.41
N LEU A 10 6.46 5.69 1.77
CA LEU A 10 6.15 7.06 1.40
C LEU A 10 5.97 7.09 -0.12
N ASP A 11 4.76 7.32 -0.61
CA ASP A 11 4.50 7.37 -2.04
C ASP A 11 5.09 8.65 -2.67
N CYS A 12 5.63 8.56 -3.88
CA CYS A 12 6.33 9.65 -4.57
C CYS A 12 7.48 10.31 -3.77
N ALA A 13 8.13 9.56 -2.88
CA ALA A 13 9.25 10.01 -2.06
C ALA A 13 10.59 10.02 -2.83
N GLU A 14 10.83 11.06 -3.63
CA GLU A 14 12.04 11.17 -4.46
C GLU A 14 13.33 11.25 -3.60
N PRO A 15 14.30 10.32 -3.77
CA PRO A 15 15.49 10.26 -2.94
C PRO A 15 16.35 11.53 -2.93
N SER A 16 16.50 12.24 -4.06
CA SER A 16 17.30 13.47 -4.10
C SER A 16 16.69 14.58 -3.25
N LEU A 17 15.36 14.68 -3.22
CA LEU A 17 14.66 15.66 -2.38
C LEU A 17 14.84 15.30 -0.91
N MET A 18 14.64 14.04 -0.54
CA MET A 18 14.66 13.62 0.87
C MET A 18 16.06 13.52 1.47
N PHE A 19 17.03 12.98 0.73
CA PHE A 19 18.37 12.67 1.24
C PHE A 19 19.36 13.82 1.07
N GLU A 20 19.06 14.76 0.17
CA GLU A 20 19.95 15.86 -0.17
C GLU A 20 19.25 17.19 0.16
N GLN A 21 18.24 17.59 -0.61
CA GLN A 21 17.67 18.93 -0.54
C GLN A 21 17.02 19.27 0.81
N TRP A 22 16.18 18.39 1.34
CA TRP A 22 15.41 18.62 2.57
C TRP A 22 15.99 17.91 3.80
N ARG A 23 17.23 17.39 3.71
CA ARG A 23 17.80 16.57 4.77
C ARG A 23 17.83 17.29 6.12
N GLU A 24 18.16 18.58 6.12
CA GLU A 24 18.22 19.41 7.34
C GLU A 24 16.83 19.74 7.90
N GLU A 25 15.81 19.78 7.05
CA GLU A 25 14.41 20.02 7.41
C GLU A 25 13.71 18.75 7.93
N LEU A 26 14.33 17.58 7.76
CA LEU A 26 13.79 16.26 8.14
C LEU A 26 14.61 15.61 9.28
N PRO A 27 14.62 16.18 10.50
CA PRO A 27 15.54 15.76 11.58
C PRO A 27 15.35 14.30 12.00
N HIS A 28 14.13 13.77 11.93
CA HIS A 28 13.86 12.36 12.22
C HIS A 28 14.45 11.43 11.16
N LEU A 29 14.31 11.78 9.87
CA LEU A 29 14.88 10.99 8.78
C LEU A 29 16.41 11.07 8.80
N ALA A 30 16.97 12.27 8.96
CA ALA A 30 18.41 12.47 9.08
C ALA A 30 19.00 11.67 10.25
N GLY A 31 18.31 11.65 11.39
CA GLY A 31 18.69 10.84 12.55
C GLY A 31 18.67 9.34 12.30
N LEU A 32 17.71 8.83 11.51
CA LEU A 32 17.68 7.42 11.10
C LEU A 32 18.85 7.09 10.16
N MET A 33 19.08 7.93 9.14
CA MET A 33 20.18 7.76 8.18
C MET A 33 21.56 7.75 8.86
N ALA A 34 21.75 8.52 9.93
CA ALA A 34 23.03 8.58 10.66
C ALA A 34 23.32 7.33 11.52
N ARG A 35 22.30 6.53 11.87
CA ARG A 35 22.43 5.39 12.79
C ARG A 35 22.08 4.04 12.16
N ALA A 36 21.67 4.02 10.91
CA ALA A 36 21.24 2.83 10.18
C ALA A 36 21.76 2.84 8.75
N SER A 37 21.52 1.76 8.00
CA SER A 37 21.83 1.70 6.59
C SER A 37 20.77 2.44 5.78
N TYR A 38 21.20 3.25 4.82
CA TYR A 38 20.32 3.92 3.86
C TYR A 38 20.99 3.95 2.48
N GLY A 39 20.18 4.12 1.44
CA GLY A 39 20.65 4.20 0.06
C GLY A 39 19.51 4.44 -0.92
N ARG A 40 19.86 4.75 -2.16
CA ARG A 40 18.91 4.82 -3.26
C ARG A 40 18.50 3.40 -3.65
N LEU A 41 17.21 3.16 -3.81
CA LEU A 41 16.66 1.90 -4.32
C LEU A 41 16.09 2.13 -5.71
N GLU A 42 16.27 1.14 -6.58
CA GLU A 42 15.65 1.14 -7.90
C GLU A 42 14.19 0.69 -7.78
N SER A 43 13.28 1.40 -8.46
CA SER A 43 11.87 1.02 -8.54
C SER A 43 11.64 -0.01 -9.63
N CYS A 44 10.42 -0.55 -9.73
CA CYS A 44 10.04 -1.38 -10.86
C CYS A 44 9.84 -0.54 -12.13
N THR A 45 9.86 -1.20 -13.30
CA THR A 45 9.45 -0.58 -14.57
C THR A 45 8.11 -1.17 -15.03
N PRO A 46 7.03 -0.39 -15.14
CA PRO A 46 6.95 1.06 -14.95
C PRO A 46 6.85 1.48 -13.46
N ALA A 47 7.43 2.64 -13.13
CA ALA A 47 7.43 3.19 -11.76
C ALA A 47 6.11 3.91 -11.44
N ILE A 48 5.01 3.15 -11.43
CA ILE A 48 3.66 3.62 -11.08
C ILE A 48 3.27 3.01 -9.73
N THR A 49 2.47 3.73 -8.92
CA THR A 49 2.06 3.30 -7.57
C THR A 49 1.61 1.83 -7.50
N VAL A 50 0.60 1.41 -8.26
CA VAL A 50 0.07 0.03 -8.16
C VAL A 50 1.13 -1.05 -8.43
N PRO A 51 1.90 -1.03 -9.55
CA PRO A 51 2.97 -2.00 -9.75
C PRO A 51 4.09 -1.86 -8.71
N ALA A 52 4.55 -0.66 -8.37
CA ALA A 52 5.66 -0.47 -7.43
C ALA A 52 5.37 -1.06 -6.05
N TRP A 53 4.19 -0.80 -5.49
CA TRP A 53 3.79 -1.34 -4.21
C TRP A 53 3.53 -2.85 -4.26
N SER A 54 2.96 -3.36 -5.36
CA SER A 54 2.75 -4.80 -5.55
C SER A 54 4.08 -5.55 -5.64
N CYS A 55 5.07 -5.02 -6.37
CA CYS A 55 6.41 -5.57 -6.46
C CYS A 55 7.11 -5.55 -5.10
N MET A 56 7.09 -4.39 -4.41
CA MET A 56 7.71 -4.23 -3.09
C MET A 56 7.16 -5.23 -2.06
N MET A 57 5.84 -5.50 -2.08
CA MET A 57 5.22 -6.39 -1.10
C MET A 57 5.31 -7.88 -1.46
N SER A 58 5.54 -8.24 -2.73
CA SER A 58 5.58 -9.65 -3.19
C SER A 58 6.98 -10.14 -3.54
N GLY A 59 7.95 -9.25 -3.77
CA GLY A 59 9.27 -9.57 -4.28
C GLY A 59 9.26 -10.04 -5.74
N ARG A 60 8.20 -9.72 -6.49
CA ARG A 60 8.02 -10.08 -7.92
C ARG A 60 8.11 -8.86 -8.81
N ASP A 61 8.46 -9.07 -10.06
CA ASP A 61 8.47 -7.99 -11.06
C ASP A 61 7.08 -7.77 -11.70
N PRO A 62 6.85 -6.61 -12.36
CA PRO A 62 5.57 -6.29 -13.03
C PRO A 62 5.13 -7.34 -14.06
N GLY A 63 6.07 -8.01 -14.72
CA GLY A 63 5.80 -9.06 -15.71
C GLY A 63 5.32 -10.36 -15.09
N GLU A 64 5.91 -10.78 -13.97
CA GLU A 64 5.43 -11.92 -13.18
C GLU A 64 4.02 -11.66 -12.62
N LEU A 65 3.74 -10.42 -12.21
CA LEU A 65 2.44 -10.03 -11.64
C LEU A 65 1.38 -9.73 -12.70
N GLY A 66 1.78 -9.38 -13.92
CA GLY A 66 0.87 -8.87 -14.96
C GLY A 66 0.25 -7.51 -14.63
N ILE A 67 0.93 -6.71 -13.79
CA ILE A 67 0.46 -5.40 -13.30
C ILE A 67 1.41 -4.33 -13.79
N TYR A 68 0.94 -3.43 -14.65
CA TYR A 68 1.71 -2.34 -15.26
C TYR A 68 1.13 -0.96 -14.94
N GLY A 69 0.03 -0.90 -14.19
CA GLY A 69 -0.67 0.33 -13.81
C GLY A 69 -2.01 0.02 -13.17
N PHE A 70 -2.86 1.05 -13.02
CA PHE A 70 -4.21 0.90 -12.46
C PHE A 70 -5.15 0.11 -13.37
N ARG A 71 -4.95 0.20 -14.69
CA ARG A 71 -5.72 -0.52 -15.70
C ARG A 71 -4.77 -1.32 -16.56
N ASN A 72 -5.01 -2.62 -16.68
CA ASN A 72 -4.19 -3.55 -17.44
C ASN A 72 -5.05 -4.25 -18.48
N ARG A 73 -4.43 -4.82 -19.52
CA ARG A 73 -5.17 -5.59 -20.53
C ARG A 73 -5.76 -6.84 -19.87
N ALA A 74 -7.06 -7.05 -20.04
CA ALA A 74 -7.74 -8.23 -19.51
C ALA A 74 -7.44 -9.50 -20.32
N SER A 75 -7.02 -9.33 -21.58
CA SER A 75 -6.65 -10.41 -22.50
C SER A 75 -5.59 -9.95 -23.50
N ARG A 76 -5.20 -10.83 -24.43
CA ARG A 76 -4.32 -10.47 -25.55
C ARG A 76 -5.00 -9.60 -26.62
N GLU A 77 -6.29 -9.30 -26.45
CA GLU A 77 -7.05 -8.41 -27.32
C GLU A 77 -6.89 -6.95 -26.88
N TYR A 78 -7.18 -5.99 -27.76
CA TYR A 78 -6.94 -4.57 -27.49
C TYR A 78 -8.11 -3.87 -26.77
N GLY A 79 -9.29 -4.49 -26.70
CA GLY A 79 -10.52 -3.81 -26.26
C GLY A 79 -10.80 -3.83 -24.76
N ALA A 80 -10.39 -4.89 -24.05
CA ALA A 80 -10.79 -5.11 -22.66
C ALA A 80 -9.68 -4.71 -21.68
N MET A 81 -9.99 -3.80 -20.77
CA MET A 81 -9.11 -3.38 -19.67
C MET A 81 -9.71 -3.79 -18.33
N ALA A 82 -8.90 -4.34 -17.43
CA ALA A 82 -9.26 -4.68 -16.06
C ALA A 82 -8.54 -3.74 -15.07
N VAL A 83 -9.21 -3.39 -13.98
CA VAL A 83 -8.57 -2.68 -12.86
C VAL A 83 -7.66 -3.65 -12.11
N ALA A 84 -6.41 -3.26 -11.86
CA ALA A 84 -5.55 -4.03 -10.97
C ALA A 84 -5.93 -3.74 -9.53
N ASP A 85 -6.55 -4.71 -8.90
CA ASP A 85 -6.94 -4.70 -7.50
C ASP A 85 -6.24 -5.83 -6.74
N SER A 86 -6.58 -6.06 -5.47
CA SER A 86 -5.89 -7.05 -4.65
C SER A 86 -5.94 -8.47 -5.22
N ARG A 87 -6.99 -8.78 -5.99
CA ARG A 87 -7.19 -10.08 -6.64
C ARG A 87 -6.31 -10.25 -7.87
N SER A 88 -5.66 -9.19 -8.35
CA SER A 88 -4.66 -9.30 -9.41
C SER A 88 -3.33 -9.88 -8.91
N VAL A 89 -3.06 -9.81 -7.61
CA VAL A 89 -1.83 -10.37 -7.01
C VAL A 89 -2.11 -11.78 -6.50
N GLN A 90 -1.74 -12.78 -7.30
CA GLN A 90 -1.98 -14.22 -7.03
C GLN A 90 -0.77 -14.92 -6.38
N VAL A 91 0.09 -14.16 -5.71
CA VAL A 91 1.28 -14.65 -5.00
C VAL A 91 1.26 -14.17 -3.55
N PRO A 92 1.88 -14.90 -2.61
CA PRO A 92 1.98 -14.43 -1.24
C PRO A 92 2.78 -13.12 -1.15
N ARG A 93 2.28 -12.21 -0.33
CA ARG A 93 2.91 -10.94 0.02
C ARG A 93 3.56 -11.02 1.40
N LEU A 94 4.33 -10.00 1.75
CA LEU A 94 5.09 -9.95 3.00
C LEU A 94 4.25 -10.31 4.24
N TRP A 95 3.04 -9.78 4.34
CA TRP A 95 2.16 -10.07 5.48
C TRP A 95 1.63 -11.52 5.50
N ASP A 96 1.53 -12.18 4.35
CA ASP A 96 1.15 -13.59 4.27
C ASP A 96 2.28 -14.46 4.84
N TYR A 97 3.53 -14.18 4.46
CA TYR A 97 4.71 -14.86 5.01
C TYR A 97 4.87 -14.63 6.51
N LEU A 98 4.70 -13.39 6.97
CA LEU A 98 4.78 -13.05 8.40
C LEU A 98 3.66 -13.75 9.19
N GLY A 99 2.43 -13.74 8.67
CA GLY A 99 1.30 -14.44 9.27
C GLY A 99 1.53 -15.94 9.38
N ALA A 100 2.02 -16.58 8.33
CA ALA A 100 2.40 -18.00 8.33
C ALA A 100 3.52 -18.32 9.33
N ALA A 101 4.42 -17.38 9.58
CA ALA A 101 5.45 -17.48 10.62
C ALA A 101 4.94 -17.17 12.04
N GLY A 102 3.62 -17.01 12.23
CA GLY A 102 3.00 -16.76 13.54
C GLY A 102 3.02 -15.31 14.00
N TRP A 103 3.48 -14.37 13.15
CA TRP A 103 3.44 -12.94 13.50
C TRP A 103 2.02 -12.41 13.37
N ARG A 104 1.63 -11.53 14.29
CA ARG A 104 0.42 -10.75 14.15
C ARG A 104 0.71 -9.48 13.36
N VAL A 105 0.01 -9.27 12.24
CA VAL A 105 0.28 -8.18 11.29
C VAL A 105 -0.80 -7.10 11.31
N ALA A 106 -0.42 -5.87 11.00
CA ALA A 106 -1.33 -4.76 10.74
C ALA A 106 -0.92 -4.09 9.42
N VAL A 107 -1.80 -4.12 8.42
CA VAL A 107 -1.56 -3.53 7.09
C VAL A 107 -2.51 -2.35 6.90
N ILE A 108 -1.98 -1.15 6.65
CA ILE A 108 -2.79 0.06 6.61
C ILE A 108 -2.40 0.86 5.37
N GLY A 109 -3.36 1.12 4.47
CA GLY A 109 -3.16 2.05 3.37
C GLY A 109 -2.15 1.59 2.32
N VAL A 110 -1.92 0.28 2.16
CA VAL A 110 -1.06 -0.26 1.10
C VAL A 110 -1.83 -0.38 -0.22
N PRO A 111 -1.40 0.26 -1.34
CA PRO A 111 -2.06 0.15 -2.65
C PRO A 111 -2.25 -1.29 -3.13
N GLY A 112 -3.34 -1.56 -3.86
CA GLY A 112 -3.64 -2.91 -4.36
C GLY A 112 -4.09 -3.89 -3.27
N THR A 113 -4.71 -3.38 -2.20
CA THR A 113 -5.26 -4.20 -1.10
C THR A 113 -6.77 -4.18 -1.02
N TYR A 114 -7.48 -3.48 -1.91
CA TYR A 114 -8.94 -3.63 -2.03
C TYR A 114 -9.29 -4.68 -3.10
N PRO A 115 -10.28 -5.57 -2.89
CA PRO A 115 -10.92 -5.86 -1.60
C PRO A 115 -9.90 -6.39 -0.57
N PRO A 116 -10.08 -6.11 0.73
CA PRO A 116 -9.12 -6.45 1.79
C PRO A 116 -8.89 -7.97 1.84
N PRO A 117 -7.67 -8.46 1.59
CA PRO A 117 -7.36 -9.87 1.81
C PRO A 117 -7.38 -10.17 3.31
N GLU A 118 -7.66 -11.43 3.64
CA GLU A 118 -7.49 -11.91 5.01
C GLU A 118 -6.00 -11.92 5.40
N VAL A 119 -5.72 -11.57 6.64
CA VAL A 119 -4.35 -11.57 7.18
C VAL A 119 -4.40 -12.06 8.62
N HIS A 120 -3.29 -12.58 9.15
CA HIS A 120 -3.18 -12.96 10.55
C HIS A 120 -3.09 -11.70 11.45
N GLY A 121 -4.20 -10.97 11.57
CA GLY A 121 -4.26 -9.69 12.27
C GLY A 121 -5.30 -8.76 11.65
N ALA A 122 -4.89 -7.57 11.24
CA ALA A 122 -5.78 -6.54 10.73
C ALA A 122 -5.28 -5.92 9.41
N LEU A 123 -6.21 -5.57 8.53
CA LEU A 123 -5.93 -4.84 7.30
C LEU A 123 -6.98 -3.74 7.07
N VAL A 124 -6.51 -2.55 6.70
CA VAL A 124 -7.32 -1.44 6.19
C VAL A 124 -6.84 -1.16 4.77
N SER A 125 -7.69 -1.41 3.78
CA SER A 125 -7.32 -1.29 2.38
C SER A 125 -7.02 0.16 2.00
N CYS A 126 -6.27 0.33 0.93
CA CYS A 126 -5.96 1.65 0.37
C CYS A 126 -7.00 2.11 -0.66
N PHE A 127 -6.63 3.09 -1.48
CA PHE A 127 -7.38 3.58 -2.64
C PHE A 127 -7.88 2.42 -3.52
N LEU A 128 -8.97 2.64 -4.26
CA LEU A 128 -9.81 1.69 -5.01
C LEU A 128 -10.97 1.05 -4.23
N ALA A 129 -11.07 1.25 -2.92
CA ALA A 129 -12.34 1.08 -2.22
C ALA A 129 -13.35 2.11 -2.76
N PRO A 130 -14.47 1.71 -3.40
CA PRO A 130 -15.38 2.64 -4.07
C PRO A 130 -16.04 3.64 -3.11
N SER A 131 -16.20 3.24 -1.84
CA SER A 131 -16.70 4.06 -0.76
C SER A 131 -16.46 3.37 0.59
N THR A 132 -16.63 4.12 1.68
CA THR A 132 -16.66 3.57 3.06
C THR A 132 -17.86 2.66 3.32
N ALA A 133 -18.83 2.58 2.39
CA ALA A 133 -19.95 1.65 2.46
C ALA A 133 -19.59 0.23 1.95
N THR A 134 -18.40 0.06 1.35
CA THR A 134 -17.89 -1.25 0.95
C THR A 134 -17.04 -1.88 2.04
N THR A 135 -16.83 -3.19 1.98
CA THR A 135 -15.91 -3.87 2.90
C THR A 135 -14.46 -3.49 2.54
N TYR A 136 -13.90 -2.52 3.27
CA TYR A 136 -12.53 -2.02 3.08
C TYR A 136 -11.58 -2.46 4.22
N THR A 137 -12.05 -3.26 5.18
CA THR A 137 -11.25 -3.77 6.29
C THR A 137 -11.31 -5.29 6.43
N HIS A 138 -10.26 -5.85 7.01
CA HIS A 138 -10.23 -7.20 7.58
C HIS A 138 -9.76 -7.11 9.05
N PRO A 139 -10.46 -7.72 10.02
CA PRO A 139 -11.82 -8.25 9.87
C PRO A 139 -12.82 -7.12 9.55
N PRO A 140 -13.97 -7.41 8.90
CA PRO A 140 -14.95 -6.38 8.51
C PRO A 140 -15.43 -5.47 9.66
N ALA A 141 -15.53 -6.02 10.87
CA ALA A 141 -15.93 -5.29 12.08
C ALA A 141 -14.96 -4.16 12.48
N LEU A 142 -13.72 -4.17 11.96
CA LEU A 142 -12.76 -3.09 12.20
C LEU A 142 -13.26 -1.75 11.65
N ALA A 143 -14.08 -1.76 10.58
CA ALA A 143 -14.67 -0.56 10.02
C ALA A 143 -15.53 0.21 11.04
N GLU A 144 -16.26 -0.48 11.91
CA GLU A 144 -17.08 0.15 12.97
C GLU A 144 -16.20 0.85 14.02
N THR A 145 -15.08 0.21 14.38
CA THR A 145 -14.11 0.79 15.32
C THR A 145 -13.48 2.06 14.74
N ILE A 146 -13.12 2.03 13.46
CA ILE A 146 -12.56 3.21 12.76
C ILE A 146 -13.61 4.33 12.71
N ALA A 147 -14.85 4.02 12.36
CA ALA A 147 -15.93 5.01 12.29
C ALA A 147 -16.24 5.67 13.64
N ALA A 148 -16.15 4.90 14.74
CA ALA A 148 -16.34 5.42 16.10
C ALA A 148 -15.20 6.37 16.53
N LEU A 149 -13.96 6.10 16.10
CA LEU A 149 -12.79 6.93 16.41
C LEU A 149 -12.66 8.16 15.50
N PHE A 150 -13.07 8.02 14.25
CA PHE A 150 -12.97 9.04 13.21
C PHE A 150 -14.33 9.22 12.51
N PRO A 151 -15.28 9.93 13.15
CA PRO A 151 -16.56 10.24 12.53
C PRO A 151 -16.34 10.96 11.19
N ALA A 152 -17.14 10.62 10.18
CA ALA A 152 -17.07 11.30 8.90
C ALA A 152 -17.23 12.82 9.11
N PRO A 153 -16.45 13.66 8.43
CA PRO A 153 -16.66 15.10 8.50
C PRO A 153 -18.08 15.42 8.03
N SER A 154 -18.71 16.42 8.65
CA SER A 154 -20.00 16.96 8.21
C SER A 154 -19.99 17.21 6.70
N PRO A 155 -21.09 16.96 5.97
CA PRO A 155 -21.14 17.18 4.53
C PRO A 155 -20.67 18.60 4.22
N GLN A 156 -19.64 18.72 3.37
CA GLN A 156 -19.17 19.99 2.88
C GLN A 156 -20.27 20.62 2.01
N PRO A 157 -20.53 21.94 2.12
CA PRO A 157 -21.44 22.60 1.20
C PRO A 157 -20.96 22.39 -0.25
N PRO A 158 -21.89 22.34 -1.23
CA PRO A 158 -21.52 22.15 -2.63
C PRO A 158 -20.51 23.22 -3.06
N ALA A 159 -19.51 22.81 -3.83
CA ALA A 159 -18.53 23.74 -4.40
C ALA A 159 -19.26 24.81 -5.22
N PRO A 160 -18.82 26.09 -5.17
CA PRO A 160 -19.42 27.13 -6.00
C PRO A 160 -19.26 26.77 -7.48
N SER A 161 -20.34 26.96 -8.23
CA SER A 161 -20.47 26.75 -9.68
C SER A 161 -19.56 27.65 -10.51
#